data_AF-A0A7X7S6K5-F1
#
_entry.id   AF-A0A7X7S6K5-F1
#
_cell.length_a   1.000
_cell.length_b   1.000
_cell.length_c   1.000
_cell.angle_alpha   90.00
_cell.angle_beta   90.00
_cell.angle_gamma   90.00
#
_symmetry.space_group_name_H-M   'P 1'
#
loop_
_entity.id
_entity.type
_entity.pdbx_description
1 polymer ?
#
loop_
_entity_poly.entity_id
_entity_poly.type
_entity_poly.pdbx_seq_one_letter_code
_entity_poly.pdbx_strand_id
1 'polypeptide(L)'
;MAAGERPGWWVAPVEPGDDGRYAFSLDGGDPRPDPRSLAQPDGVHAASALLDLTAYDWGDADWAGRPLEGSVLYELHVGTFTAEGTFAAAIERLDHLVDLGVTTVTLMPVAAFPGRHGWGYDGVALFAVHEPYGGARGLQEFVDACHRRGLAVHLDVVYNHLGPSGNYLGQFGPYFTDRHHTPWGQAVNLDAPGSDEVRAFLLDNARMWLTDFHLDGLRLDAVHALYDDRAEHLLEALATLADEISEQ
;
A
#
# COMPACT_ATOMS: atom_id res chain seq x y z
N MET A 1 -16.09 -21.80 7.36
CA MET A 1 -15.64 -20.67 8.19
C MET A 1 -15.92 -20.99 9.64
N ALA A 2 -14.94 -20.82 10.50
CA ALA A 2 -15.10 -20.85 11.96
C ALA A 2 -14.88 -19.43 12.51
N ALA A 3 -15.46 -19.12 13.66
CA ALA A 3 -15.05 -17.95 14.41
C ALA A 3 -13.56 -18.07 14.74
N GLY A 4 -12.80 -17.00 14.48
CA GLY A 4 -11.40 -16.91 14.89
C GLY A 4 -11.26 -16.80 16.41
N GLU A 5 -10.03 -16.88 16.90
CA GLU A 5 -9.73 -16.73 18.33
C GLU A 5 -10.03 -15.30 18.84
N ARG A 6 -10.07 -14.32 17.94
CA ARG A 6 -10.39 -12.92 18.21
C ARG A 6 -11.86 -12.62 17.87
N PRO A 7 -12.61 -11.91 18.73
CA PRO A 7 -13.97 -11.47 18.41
C PRO A 7 -14.02 -10.65 17.12
N GLY A 8 -15.02 -10.89 16.25
CA GLY A 8 -15.15 -10.19 14.97
C GLY A 8 -14.21 -10.68 13.87
N TRP A 9 -13.43 -11.73 14.11
CA TRP A 9 -12.60 -12.39 13.10
C TRP A 9 -13.18 -13.73 12.70
N TRP A 10 -13.05 -14.05 11.42
CA TRP A 10 -13.39 -15.36 10.86
C TRP A 10 -12.18 -15.95 10.18
N VAL A 11 -12.00 -17.26 10.34
CA VAL A 11 -10.91 -18.00 9.71
C VAL A 11 -11.49 -19.23 9.03
N ALA A 12 -10.96 -19.54 7.86
CA ALA A 12 -11.30 -20.77 7.16
C ALA A 12 -10.02 -21.37 6.57
N PRO A 13 -9.70 -22.64 6.85
CA PRO A 13 -8.72 -23.36 6.06
C PRO A 13 -9.35 -23.58 4.68
N VAL A 14 -8.76 -22.99 3.65
CA VAL A 14 -9.20 -23.12 2.26
C VAL A 14 -7.99 -23.49 1.44
N GLU A 15 -8.10 -24.60 0.70
CA GLU A 15 -7.14 -24.91 -0.37
C GLU A 15 -7.43 -23.96 -1.53
N PRO A 16 -6.46 -23.19 -2.02
CA PRO A 16 -6.68 -22.32 -3.15
C PRO A 16 -7.09 -23.12 -4.39
N GLY A 17 -7.99 -22.54 -5.20
CA GLY A 17 -8.25 -23.05 -6.54
C GLY A 17 -7.00 -22.94 -7.42
N ASP A 18 -7.01 -23.66 -8.55
CA ASP A 18 -5.86 -23.73 -9.48
C ASP A 18 -5.39 -22.36 -10.01
N ASP A 19 -6.29 -21.36 -10.04
CA ASP A 19 -6.01 -19.99 -10.47
C ASP A 19 -5.66 -19.03 -9.31
N GLY A 20 -5.69 -19.53 -8.07
CA GLY A 20 -5.40 -18.76 -6.85
C GLY A 20 -6.39 -17.62 -6.59
N ARG A 21 -7.54 -17.56 -7.26
CA ARG A 21 -8.53 -16.49 -7.10
C ARG A 21 -9.43 -16.74 -5.90
N TYR A 22 -9.73 -15.69 -5.14
CA TYR A 22 -10.60 -15.78 -3.97
C TYR A 22 -11.36 -14.48 -3.69
N ALA A 23 -12.48 -14.59 -2.99
CA ALA A 23 -13.29 -13.48 -2.53
C ALA A 23 -14.09 -13.89 -1.29
N PHE A 24 -14.54 -12.92 -0.49
CA PHE A 24 -15.37 -13.17 0.68
C PHE A 24 -16.85 -12.88 0.39
N SER A 25 -17.74 -13.79 0.78
CA SER A 25 -19.18 -13.55 0.82
C SER A 25 -19.60 -13.26 2.26
N LEU A 26 -20.07 -12.04 2.51
CA LEU A 26 -20.52 -11.60 3.82
C LEU A 26 -22.02 -11.87 3.96
N ASP A 27 -22.41 -12.65 4.97
CA ASP A 27 -23.81 -13.00 5.26
C ASP A 27 -24.60 -13.55 4.06
N GLY A 28 -23.92 -14.27 3.15
CA GLY A 28 -24.51 -14.82 1.92
C GLY A 28 -24.75 -13.79 0.82
N GLY A 29 -24.23 -12.57 0.97
CA GLY A 29 -24.25 -11.53 -0.05
C GLY A 29 -23.25 -11.79 -1.18
N ASP A 30 -23.25 -10.88 -2.15
CA ASP A 30 -22.34 -10.93 -3.29
C ASP A 30 -20.87 -11.00 -2.84
N PRO A 31 -20.02 -11.76 -3.54
CA PRO A 31 -18.59 -11.81 -3.24
C PRO A 31 -17.93 -10.42 -3.28
N ARG A 32 -16.99 -10.21 -2.38
CA ARG A 32 -16.18 -9.00 -2.24
C ARG A 32 -14.70 -9.34 -2.22
N PRO A 33 -13.85 -8.50 -2.84
CA PRO A 33 -12.40 -8.65 -2.71
C PRO A 33 -11.97 -8.58 -1.25
N ASP A 34 -10.81 -9.16 -0.96
CA ASP A 34 -10.16 -9.08 0.33
C ASP A 34 -9.71 -7.63 0.62
N PRO A 35 -10.12 -7.02 1.75
CA PRO A 35 -9.56 -5.77 2.25
C PRO A 35 -8.02 -5.72 2.32
N ARG A 36 -7.39 -6.87 2.57
CA ARG A 36 -5.93 -7.05 2.70
C ARG A 36 -5.33 -7.76 1.48
N SER A 37 -6.01 -7.71 0.33
CA SER A 37 -5.56 -8.34 -0.92
C SER A 37 -4.17 -7.83 -1.32
N LEU A 38 -3.24 -8.76 -1.57
CA LEU A 38 -1.90 -8.43 -2.10
C LEU A 38 -1.90 -8.26 -3.63
N ALA A 39 -2.91 -8.78 -4.33
CA ALA A 39 -3.04 -8.65 -5.77
C ALA A 39 -4.50 -8.48 -6.21
N GLN A 40 -4.75 -7.57 -7.16
CA GLN A 40 -6.05 -7.32 -7.80
C GLN A 40 -5.93 -7.34 -9.33
N PRO A 41 -5.60 -8.50 -9.91
CA PRO A 41 -5.22 -8.60 -11.33
C PRO A 41 -6.35 -8.25 -12.30
N ASP A 42 -7.59 -8.48 -11.88
CA ASP A 42 -8.79 -8.25 -12.69
C ASP A 42 -9.53 -6.95 -12.27
N GLY A 43 -8.87 -6.10 -11.48
CA GLY A 43 -9.36 -4.81 -11.00
C GLY A 43 -10.03 -4.86 -9.62
N VAL A 44 -10.19 -3.69 -8.99
CA VAL A 44 -10.60 -3.52 -7.58
C VAL A 44 -12.00 -4.03 -7.20
N HIS A 45 -12.79 -4.50 -8.16
CA HIS A 45 -14.11 -5.10 -7.93
C HIS A 45 -14.11 -6.63 -8.06
N ALA A 46 -13.04 -7.20 -8.61
CA ALA A 46 -12.95 -8.61 -8.93
C ALA A 46 -12.46 -9.43 -7.72
N ALA A 47 -12.34 -10.74 -7.92
CA ALA A 47 -11.73 -11.62 -6.94
C ALA A 47 -10.25 -11.24 -6.74
N SER A 48 -9.83 -11.24 -5.48
CA SER A 48 -8.44 -11.19 -5.07
C SER A 48 -7.66 -12.37 -5.62
N ALA A 49 -6.35 -12.23 -5.73
CA ALA A 49 -5.45 -13.32 -6.09
C ALA A 49 -4.44 -13.58 -4.98
N LEU A 50 -4.15 -14.85 -4.73
CA LEU A 50 -3.02 -15.23 -3.88
C LEU A 50 -1.72 -14.73 -4.48
N LEU A 51 -0.87 -14.18 -3.61
CA LEU A 51 0.47 -13.75 -3.95
C LEU A 51 1.39 -14.01 -2.76
N ASP A 52 2.55 -14.59 -3.03
CA ASP A 52 3.64 -14.70 -2.06
C ASP A 52 4.71 -13.65 -2.39
N LEU A 53 4.81 -12.64 -1.52
CA LEU A 53 5.82 -11.58 -1.64
C LEU A 53 7.23 -12.10 -1.33
N THR A 54 7.35 -13.13 -0.48
CA THR A 54 8.63 -13.71 -0.06
C THR A 54 9.30 -14.54 -1.16
N ALA A 55 8.56 -14.89 -2.21
CA ALA A 55 9.08 -15.61 -3.36
C ALA A 55 9.96 -14.76 -4.29
N TYR A 56 10.09 -13.45 -4.06
CA TYR A 56 11.05 -12.61 -4.80
C TYR A 56 12.48 -12.87 -4.32
N ASP A 57 13.40 -13.05 -5.26
CA ASP A 57 14.83 -13.16 -4.96
C ASP A 57 15.48 -11.78 -5.07
N TRP A 58 15.61 -11.08 -3.93
CA TRP A 58 16.13 -9.72 -3.86
C TRP A 58 17.64 -9.67 -4.17
N GLY A 59 18.05 -8.69 -4.99
CA GLY A 59 19.44 -8.45 -5.36
C GLY A 59 20.11 -7.31 -4.58
N ASP A 60 19.53 -6.89 -3.45
CA ASP A 60 19.87 -5.68 -2.70
C ASP A 60 20.49 -5.97 -1.32
N ALA A 61 21.08 -7.15 -1.10
CA ALA A 61 21.62 -7.55 0.21
C ALA A 61 22.68 -6.59 0.80
N ASP A 62 23.37 -5.81 -0.03
CA ASP A 62 24.35 -4.79 0.40
C ASP A 62 23.73 -3.39 0.58
N TRP A 63 22.42 -3.23 0.36
CA TRP A 63 21.70 -1.98 0.54
C TRP A 63 21.45 -1.71 2.02
N ALA A 64 21.76 -0.49 2.46
CA ALA A 64 21.62 -0.07 3.85
C ALA A 64 20.73 1.18 4.00
N GLY A 65 19.97 1.51 2.96
CA GLY A 65 19.19 2.75 2.89
C GLY A 65 20.04 4.00 2.66
N ARG A 66 19.37 5.15 2.65
CA ARG A 66 19.98 6.48 2.61
C ARG A 66 19.35 7.41 3.66
N PRO A 67 20.14 8.29 4.30
CA PRO A 67 19.56 9.31 5.16
C PRO A 67 18.73 10.29 4.34
N LEU A 68 17.65 10.81 4.95
CA LEU A 68 16.83 11.86 4.35
C LEU A 68 17.60 13.18 4.22
N GLU A 69 18.47 13.49 5.20
CA GLU A 69 19.30 14.70 5.16
C GLU A 69 20.23 14.69 3.93
N GLY A 70 20.18 15.76 3.14
CA GLY A 70 20.97 15.89 1.92
C GLY A 70 20.44 15.10 0.72
N SER A 71 19.28 14.45 0.84
CA SER A 71 18.63 13.78 -0.30
C SER A 71 18.13 14.77 -1.35
N VAL A 72 18.19 14.34 -2.61
CA VAL A 72 17.56 14.98 -3.77
C VAL A 72 16.42 14.07 -4.23
N LEU A 73 15.20 14.50 -3.93
CA LEU A 73 13.98 13.76 -4.22
C LEU A 73 13.52 13.99 -5.66
N TYR A 74 13.16 12.92 -6.36
CA TYR A 74 12.52 12.96 -7.67
C TYR A 74 11.14 12.32 -7.59
N GLU A 75 10.08 13.13 -7.64
CA GLU A 75 8.71 12.64 -7.67
C GLU A 75 8.39 12.00 -9.03
N LEU A 76 7.90 10.76 -9.01
CA LEU A 76 7.69 9.94 -10.19
C LEU A 76 6.27 9.38 -10.23
N HIS A 77 5.52 9.75 -11.26
CA HIS A 77 4.25 9.12 -11.60
C HIS A 77 4.47 7.98 -12.61
N VAL A 78 4.30 6.73 -12.18
CA VAL A 78 4.62 5.54 -12.99
C VAL A 78 3.88 5.57 -14.33
N GLY A 79 2.59 5.88 -14.32
CA GLY A 79 1.73 5.84 -15.52
C GLY A 79 2.03 6.90 -16.58
N THR A 80 2.89 7.89 -16.30
CA THR A 80 3.22 8.97 -17.26
C THR A 80 4.72 9.22 -17.41
N PHE A 81 5.56 8.61 -16.58
CA PHE A 81 7.01 8.77 -16.64
C PHE A 81 7.61 8.19 -17.94
N THR A 82 7.02 7.10 -18.44
CA THR A 82 7.34 6.49 -19.74
C THR A 82 6.08 6.35 -20.59
N ALA A 83 6.26 6.04 -21.88
CA ALA A 83 5.12 5.85 -22.79
C ALA A 83 4.31 4.59 -22.44
N GLU A 84 5.00 3.56 -21.94
CA GLU A 84 4.43 2.30 -21.49
C GLU A 84 3.68 2.46 -20.17
N GLY A 85 4.17 3.33 -19.28
CA GLY A 85 3.55 3.64 -18.01
C GLY A 85 3.65 2.51 -16.98
N THR A 86 4.78 1.81 -16.94
CA THR A 86 5.01 0.63 -16.08
C THR A 86 6.31 0.73 -15.30
N PHE A 87 6.42 -0.03 -14.21
CA PHE A 87 7.66 -0.17 -13.44
C PHE A 87 8.83 -0.66 -14.31
N ALA A 88 8.61 -1.71 -15.11
CA ALA A 88 9.63 -2.24 -16.01
C ALA A 88 10.19 -1.19 -16.98
N ALA A 89 9.33 -0.33 -17.54
CA ALA A 89 9.80 0.75 -18.41
C ALA A 89 10.51 1.87 -17.63
N ALA A 90 10.10 2.14 -16.39
CA ALA A 90 10.76 3.11 -15.53
C ALA A 90 12.18 2.67 -15.13
N ILE A 91 12.42 1.36 -14.94
CA ILE A 91 13.74 0.78 -14.65
C ILE A 91 14.77 1.19 -15.72
N GLU A 92 14.37 1.19 -17.00
CA GLU A 92 15.23 1.57 -18.14
C GLU A 92 15.68 3.04 -18.12
N ARG A 93 15.15 3.85 -17.21
CA ARG A 93 15.48 5.28 -17.05
C ARG A 93 16.25 5.60 -15.78
N LEU A 94 16.49 4.61 -14.90
CA LEU A 94 17.14 4.87 -13.61
C LEU A 94 18.56 5.43 -13.75
N ASP A 95 19.34 4.96 -14.75
CA ASP A 95 20.70 5.47 -15.00
C ASP A 95 20.68 6.99 -15.29
N HIS A 96 19.65 7.48 -15.98
CA HIS A 96 19.47 8.91 -16.21
C HIS A 96 19.23 9.68 -14.90
N LEU A 97 18.45 9.12 -13.96
CA LEU A 97 18.20 9.75 -12.67
C LEU A 97 19.47 9.80 -11.82
N VAL A 98 20.28 8.72 -11.85
CA VAL A 98 21.60 8.69 -11.21
C VAL A 98 22.51 9.77 -11.79
N ASP A 99 22.62 9.86 -13.12
CA ASP A 99 23.44 10.87 -13.81
C ASP A 99 22.98 12.30 -13.51
N LEU A 100 21.67 12.51 -13.32
CA LEU A 100 21.10 13.79 -12.92
C LEU A 100 21.48 14.20 -11.48
N GLY A 101 21.88 13.23 -10.65
CA GLY A 101 22.21 13.44 -9.23
C GLY A 101 21.04 13.22 -8.27
N VAL A 102 19.98 12.54 -8.72
CA VAL A 102 18.88 12.10 -7.85
C VAL A 102 19.42 11.07 -6.86
N THR A 103 18.95 11.14 -5.62
CA THR A 103 19.31 10.14 -4.59
C THR A 103 18.14 9.27 -4.18
N THR A 104 16.93 9.78 -4.37
CA THR A 104 15.71 9.15 -3.88
C THR A 104 14.60 9.37 -4.89
N VAL A 105 13.98 8.28 -5.35
CA VAL A 105 12.75 8.34 -6.13
C VAL A 105 11.57 8.33 -5.17
N THR A 106 10.67 9.30 -5.29
CA THR A 106 9.40 9.30 -4.55
C THR A 106 8.28 8.91 -5.51
N LEU A 107 7.80 7.67 -5.40
CA LEU A 107 6.67 7.21 -6.19
C LEU A 107 5.39 7.90 -5.72
N MET A 108 4.60 8.43 -6.67
CA MET A 108 3.19 8.73 -6.42
C MET A 108 2.41 7.46 -6.04
N PRO A 109 1.21 7.55 -5.44
CA PRO A 109 0.56 6.39 -4.85
C PRO A 109 0.31 5.25 -5.85
N VAL A 110 0.62 4.04 -5.41
CA VAL A 110 0.51 2.82 -6.24
C VAL A 110 -0.56 1.85 -5.74
N ALA A 111 -1.25 2.17 -4.64
CA ALA A 111 -2.38 1.37 -4.15
C ALA A 111 -3.44 1.24 -5.24
N ALA A 112 -3.96 0.02 -5.46
CA ALA A 112 -4.84 -0.24 -6.59
C ALA A 112 -6.13 0.58 -6.52
N PHE A 113 -6.48 1.17 -7.66
CA PHE A 113 -7.62 2.07 -7.87
C PHE A 113 -8.43 1.65 -9.10
N PRO A 114 -9.69 2.08 -9.26
CA PRO A 114 -10.50 1.72 -10.41
C PRO A 114 -9.98 2.32 -11.72
N GLY A 115 -9.96 1.50 -12.78
CA GLY A 115 -9.55 1.92 -14.12
C GLY A 115 -8.05 1.72 -14.38
N ARG A 116 -7.55 2.31 -15.48
CA ARG A 116 -6.17 2.14 -15.93
C ARG A 116 -5.25 3.28 -15.54
N HIS A 117 -5.76 4.51 -15.56
CA HIS A 117 -4.98 5.72 -15.35
C HIS A 117 -5.60 6.53 -14.22
N GLY A 118 -4.74 7.09 -13.38
CA GLY A 118 -5.10 7.94 -12.26
C GLY A 118 -3.81 8.32 -11.54
N TRP A 119 -3.82 9.44 -10.82
CA TRP A 119 -2.66 9.88 -10.05
C TRP A 119 -2.33 8.98 -8.85
N GLY A 120 -3.27 8.11 -8.45
CA GLY A 120 -3.12 7.16 -7.34
C GLY A 120 -3.93 7.52 -6.09
N TYR A 121 -4.39 8.75 -5.94
CA TYR A 121 -5.13 9.20 -4.74
C TYR A 121 -6.51 8.56 -4.57
N ASP A 122 -7.08 7.96 -5.62
CA ASP A 122 -8.33 7.18 -5.56
C ASP A 122 -8.10 5.69 -5.19
N GLY A 123 -6.97 5.36 -4.55
CA GLY A 123 -6.64 4.01 -4.08
C GLY A 123 -7.69 3.45 -3.12
N VAL A 124 -8.05 2.18 -3.30
CA VAL A 124 -9.06 1.49 -2.47
C VAL A 124 -8.60 0.15 -1.91
N ALA A 125 -7.68 -0.53 -2.58
CA ALA A 125 -7.05 -1.76 -2.09
C ALA A 125 -5.61 -1.44 -1.66
N LEU A 126 -5.46 -0.94 -0.42
CA LEU A 126 -4.20 -0.37 0.07
C LEU A 126 -3.02 -1.35 0.05
N PHE A 127 -3.28 -2.65 0.13
CA PHE A 127 -2.26 -3.70 0.13
C PHE A 127 -1.88 -4.18 -1.28
N ALA A 128 -2.71 -3.87 -2.29
CA ALA A 128 -2.47 -4.29 -3.67
C ALA A 128 -1.78 -3.16 -4.45
N VAL A 129 -0.71 -3.50 -5.17
CA VAL A 129 -0.12 -2.59 -6.16
C VAL A 129 -0.98 -2.59 -7.42
N HIS A 130 -1.20 -1.41 -7.99
CA HIS A 130 -2.02 -1.20 -9.19
C HIS A 130 -1.54 -2.05 -10.37
N GLU A 131 -2.34 -3.05 -10.75
CA GLU A 131 -1.95 -4.06 -11.75
C GLU A 131 -1.47 -3.45 -13.09
N PRO A 132 -2.12 -2.40 -13.64
CA PRO A 132 -1.66 -1.76 -14.88
C PRO A 132 -0.22 -1.21 -14.85
N TYR A 133 0.36 -0.96 -13.67
CA TYR A 133 1.76 -0.54 -13.54
C TYR A 133 2.76 -1.71 -13.56
N GLY A 134 2.28 -2.95 -13.44
CA GLY A 134 3.08 -4.17 -13.31
C GLY A 134 2.85 -4.95 -12.02
N GLY A 135 1.90 -4.50 -11.19
CA GLY A 135 1.53 -5.16 -9.93
C GLY A 135 2.69 -5.23 -8.93
N ALA A 136 2.52 -6.08 -7.92
CA ALA A 136 3.47 -6.20 -6.82
C ALA A 136 4.86 -6.66 -7.28
N ARG A 137 4.92 -7.60 -8.23
CA ARG A 137 6.20 -8.09 -8.76
C ARG A 137 6.98 -6.97 -9.47
N GLY A 138 6.28 -6.16 -10.28
CA GLY A 138 6.91 -5.01 -10.95
C GLY A 138 7.45 -3.97 -9.96
N LEU A 139 6.76 -3.75 -8.84
CA LEU A 139 7.28 -2.86 -7.79
C LEU A 139 8.53 -3.43 -7.12
N GLN A 140 8.56 -4.72 -6.78
CA GLN A 140 9.75 -5.37 -6.21
C GLN A 140 10.96 -5.25 -7.16
N GLU A 141 10.76 -5.54 -8.46
CA GLU A 141 11.79 -5.39 -9.48
C GLU A 141 12.29 -3.94 -9.61
N PHE A 142 11.39 -2.95 -9.49
CA PHE A 142 11.74 -1.54 -9.55
C PHE A 142 12.58 -1.10 -8.34
N VAL A 143 12.16 -1.47 -7.13
CA VAL A 143 12.87 -1.12 -5.89
C VAL A 143 14.26 -1.76 -5.89
N ASP A 144 14.35 -3.04 -6.19
CA ASP A 144 15.62 -3.76 -6.31
C ASP A 144 16.55 -3.13 -7.36
N ALA A 145 16.00 -2.72 -8.51
CA ALA A 145 16.77 -2.02 -9.54
C ALA A 145 17.25 -0.62 -9.12
N CYS A 146 16.49 0.09 -8.27
CA CYS A 146 16.89 1.35 -7.65
C CYS A 146 18.02 1.14 -6.65
N HIS A 147 17.88 0.16 -5.74
CA HIS A 147 18.89 -0.14 -4.71
C HIS A 147 20.24 -0.51 -5.32
N ARG A 148 20.25 -1.37 -6.36
CA ARG A 148 21.47 -1.71 -7.10
C ARG A 148 22.15 -0.51 -7.78
N ARG A 149 21.44 0.61 -7.92
CA ARG A 149 21.94 1.88 -8.48
C ARG A 149 22.20 2.94 -7.42
N GLY A 150 22.06 2.60 -6.15
CA GLY A 150 22.27 3.53 -5.05
C GLY A 150 21.14 4.55 -4.87
N LEU A 151 19.95 4.29 -5.42
CA LEU A 151 18.76 5.13 -5.30
C LEU A 151 17.85 4.56 -4.21
N ALA A 152 17.46 5.41 -3.26
CA ALA A 152 16.39 5.08 -2.33
C ALA A 152 15.01 5.22 -2.99
N VAL A 153 14.02 4.51 -2.50
CA VAL A 153 12.63 4.57 -2.96
C VAL A 153 11.70 4.91 -1.82
N HIS A 154 11.04 6.06 -1.92
CA HIS A 154 9.92 6.42 -1.06
C HIS A 154 8.59 6.17 -1.79
N LEU A 155 7.54 5.89 -1.03
CA LEU A 155 6.17 5.78 -1.56
C LEU A 155 5.25 6.80 -0.92
N ASP A 156 4.50 7.52 -1.75
CA ASP A 156 3.35 8.31 -1.34
C ASP A 156 2.19 7.38 -0.96
N VAL A 157 1.75 7.42 0.30
CA VAL A 157 0.65 6.61 0.83
C VAL A 157 -0.49 7.48 1.32
N VAL A 158 -1.71 7.01 1.06
CA VAL A 158 -2.95 7.73 1.35
C VAL A 158 -3.69 7.02 2.47
N TYR A 159 -3.57 7.54 3.70
CA TYR A 159 -4.23 6.99 4.89
C TYR A 159 -5.38 7.84 5.40
N ASN A 160 -5.60 9.02 4.81
CA ASN A 160 -6.60 9.98 5.25
C ASN A 160 -8.00 9.75 4.63
N HIS A 161 -8.06 9.11 3.46
CA HIS A 161 -9.30 8.72 2.79
C HIS A 161 -9.07 7.52 1.88
N LEU A 162 -10.16 6.99 1.32
CA LEU A 162 -10.15 5.93 0.30
C LEU A 162 -10.92 6.42 -0.92
N GLY A 163 -10.54 5.94 -2.11
CA GLY A 163 -11.20 6.29 -3.35
C GLY A 163 -12.71 5.95 -3.37
N PRO A 164 -13.49 6.64 -4.23
CA PRO A 164 -14.95 6.57 -4.21
C PRO A 164 -15.54 5.28 -4.80
N SER A 165 -14.74 4.43 -5.46
CA SER A 165 -15.22 3.21 -6.13
C SER A 165 -14.28 2.03 -5.90
N GLY A 166 -14.85 0.90 -5.47
CA GLY A 166 -14.11 -0.33 -5.14
C GLY A 166 -13.71 -0.44 -3.68
N ASN A 167 -14.02 0.56 -2.86
CA ASN A 167 -13.86 0.50 -1.42
C ASN A 167 -15.02 -0.27 -0.77
N TYR A 168 -14.74 -1.48 -0.29
CA TYR A 168 -15.71 -2.32 0.42
C TYR A 168 -15.47 -2.40 1.93
N LEU A 169 -14.50 -1.67 2.48
CA LEU A 169 -14.07 -1.77 3.88
C LEU A 169 -15.23 -1.63 4.87
N GLY A 170 -16.15 -0.69 4.62
CA GLY A 170 -17.33 -0.46 5.47
C GLY A 170 -18.29 -1.64 5.57
N GLN A 171 -18.17 -2.65 4.70
CA GLN A 171 -18.93 -3.91 4.81
C GLN A 171 -18.27 -4.91 5.77
N PHE A 172 -16.95 -4.83 5.96
CA PHE A 172 -16.17 -5.75 6.80
C PHE A 172 -16.00 -5.27 8.24
N GLY A 173 -16.18 -3.98 8.50
CA GLY A 173 -16.02 -3.42 9.84
C GLY A 173 -16.15 -1.90 9.87
N PRO A 174 -16.00 -1.29 11.06
CA PRO A 174 -16.18 0.14 11.28
C PRO A 174 -14.94 0.95 10.83
N TYR A 175 -14.50 0.77 9.58
CA TYR A 175 -13.33 1.47 9.00
C TYR A 175 -13.54 2.99 8.84
N PHE A 176 -14.79 3.44 8.82
CA PHE A 176 -15.15 4.84 8.65
C PHE A 176 -15.99 5.33 9.82
N THR A 177 -15.93 6.63 10.07
CA THR A 177 -16.67 7.30 11.14
C THR A 177 -17.41 8.51 10.60
N ASP A 178 -18.54 8.84 11.23
CA ASP A 178 -19.30 10.07 11.01
C ASP A 178 -18.92 11.18 12.01
N ARG A 179 -18.07 10.87 13.00
CA ARG A 179 -17.53 11.83 13.97
C ARG A 179 -16.75 12.96 13.29
N HIS A 180 -16.06 12.62 12.20
CA HIS A 180 -15.21 13.53 11.43
C HIS A 180 -15.54 13.44 9.94
N HIS A 181 -15.22 14.49 9.19
CA HIS A 181 -15.46 14.56 7.74
C HIS A 181 -14.22 15.07 7.03
N THR A 182 -13.87 14.46 5.90
CA THR A 182 -12.79 14.94 5.04
C THR A 182 -13.38 15.59 3.78
N PRO A 183 -12.60 16.42 3.05
CA PRO A 183 -13.02 16.93 1.75
C PRO A 183 -13.29 15.84 0.69
N TRP A 184 -12.82 14.61 0.90
CA TRP A 184 -12.85 13.51 -0.08
C TRP A 184 -13.80 12.37 0.27
N GLY A 185 -14.45 12.41 1.45
CA GLY A 185 -15.39 11.38 1.88
C GLY A 185 -15.50 11.24 3.39
N GLN A 186 -16.04 10.10 3.84
CA GLN A 186 -16.08 9.76 5.26
C GLN A 186 -14.65 9.68 5.81
N ALA A 187 -14.45 10.16 7.03
CA ALA A 187 -13.16 10.05 7.68
C ALA A 187 -12.86 8.59 8.04
N VAL A 188 -11.59 8.21 7.93
CA VAL A 188 -11.09 6.93 8.45
C VAL A 188 -11.25 6.93 9.98
N ASN A 189 -11.76 5.84 10.52
CA ASN A 189 -12.03 5.72 11.96
C ASN A 189 -10.73 5.46 12.74
N LEU A 190 -10.12 6.51 13.30
CA LEU A 190 -8.89 6.41 14.09
C LEU A 190 -9.15 6.52 15.60
N ASP A 191 -10.23 7.17 16.02
CA ASP A 191 -10.50 7.51 17.42
C ASP A 191 -11.87 7.02 17.96
N ALA A 192 -12.80 6.56 17.11
CA ALA A 192 -14.13 6.11 17.52
C ALA A 192 -14.15 4.61 17.87
N PRO A 193 -15.26 4.07 18.44
CA PRO A 193 -15.35 2.65 18.77
C PRO A 193 -14.99 1.74 17.60
N GLY A 194 -14.18 0.71 17.86
CA GLY A 194 -13.70 -0.22 16.84
C GLY A 194 -12.48 0.27 16.05
N SER A 195 -11.91 1.44 16.35
CA SER A 195 -10.77 1.98 15.61
C SER A 195 -9.44 1.24 15.82
N ASP A 196 -9.31 0.38 16.83
CA ASP A 196 -8.07 -0.36 17.09
C ASP A 196 -7.66 -1.23 15.89
N GLU A 197 -8.61 -1.94 15.28
CA GLU A 197 -8.34 -2.78 14.10
C GLU A 197 -8.10 -1.95 12.84
N VAL A 198 -8.67 -0.75 12.76
CA VAL A 198 -8.48 0.17 11.63
C VAL A 198 -7.07 0.75 11.69
N ARG A 199 -6.60 1.16 12.87
CA ARG A 199 -5.21 1.57 13.09
C ARG A 199 -4.25 0.43 12.78
N ALA A 200 -4.53 -0.76 13.30
CA ALA A 200 -3.71 -1.95 13.02
C ALA A 200 -3.63 -2.23 11.50
N PHE A 201 -4.75 -2.12 10.78
CA PHE A 201 -4.77 -2.26 9.32
C PHE A 201 -3.85 -1.28 8.59
N LEU A 202 -3.82 0.00 9.01
CA LEU A 202 -2.93 1.01 8.41
C LEU A 202 -1.46 0.79 8.80
N LEU A 203 -1.19 0.41 10.05
CA LEU A 203 0.16 0.09 10.51
C LEU A 203 0.71 -1.16 9.82
N ASP A 204 -0.11 -2.20 9.63
CA ASP A 204 0.25 -3.40 8.88
C ASP A 204 0.56 -3.04 7.41
N ASN A 205 -0.20 -2.12 6.81
CA ASN A 205 0.06 -1.65 5.45
C ASN A 205 1.42 -0.93 5.35
N ALA A 206 1.68 -0.01 6.29
CA ALA A 206 2.96 0.70 6.35
C ALA A 206 4.12 -0.27 6.56
N ARG A 207 3.94 -1.27 7.45
CA ARG A 207 4.94 -2.33 7.69
C ARG A 207 5.21 -3.11 6.41
N MET A 208 4.19 -3.59 5.71
CA MET A 208 4.33 -4.33 4.44
C MET A 208 5.17 -3.54 3.42
N TRP A 209 4.90 -2.24 3.26
CA TRP A 209 5.66 -1.39 2.35
C TRP A 209 7.15 -1.32 2.71
N LEU A 210 7.46 -1.15 3.99
CA LEU A 210 8.83 -1.02 4.47
C LEU A 210 9.57 -2.37 4.52
N THR A 211 8.89 -3.47 4.89
CA THR A 211 9.52 -4.78 5.10
C THR A 211 9.45 -5.71 3.90
N ASP A 212 8.29 -5.80 3.23
CA ASP A 212 8.06 -6.82 2.20
C ASP A 212 8.36 -6.28 0.78
N PHE A 213 8.32 -4.96 0.63
CA PHE A 213 8.70 -4.24 -0.59
C PHE A 213 10.02 -3.48 -0.47
N HIS A 214 10.69 -3.53 0.69
CA HIS A 214 11.98 -2.89 0.96
C HIS A 214 11.98 -1.37 0.72
N LEU A 215 10.84 -0.68 0.86
CA LEU A 215 10.82 0.76 0.65
C LEU A 215 11.57 1.50 1.77
N ASP A 216 12.32 2.54 1.39
CA ASP A 216 13.19 3.29 2.31
C ASP A 216 12.44 4.36 3.12
N GLY A 217 11.18 4.64 2.76
CA GLY A 217 10.39 5.64 3.44
C GLY A 217 9.00 5.83 2.85
N LEU A 218 8.14 6.49 3.63
CA LEU A 218 6.76 6.79 3.24
C LEU A 218 6.54 8.30 3.29
N ARG A 219 5.93 8.85 2.23
CA ARG A 219 5.38 10.21 2.22
C ARG A 219 3.88 10.10 2.53
N LEU A 220 3.45 10.67 3.65
CA LEU A 220 2.07 10.56 4.10
C LEU A 220 1.21 11.69 3.50
N ASP A 221 0.24 11.32 2.68
CA ASP A 221 -0.68 12.29 2.08
C ASP A 221 -1.61 12.93 3.11
N ALA A 222 -1.82 14.25 2.94
CA ALA A 222 -2.80 15.06 3.67
C ALA A 222 -2.95 14.72 5.16
N VAL A 223 -1.85 14.64 5.90
CA VAL A 223 -1.83 14.25 7.33
C VAL A 223 -2.77 15.09 8.23
N HIS A 224 -3.10 16.31 7.83
CA HIS A 224 -4.06 17.17 8.52
C HIS A 224 -5.51 16.64 8.50
N ALA A 225 -5.82 15.67 7.64
CA ALA A 225 -7.11 14.98 7.56
C ALA A 225 -7.12 13.63 8.28
N LEU A 226 -6.02 13.26 8.96
CA LEU A 226 -5.99 12.15 9.91
C LEU A 226 -6.52 12.64 11.26
N TYR A 227 -7.83 12.53 11.46
CA TYR A 227 -8.47 12.93 12.71
C TYR A 227 -8.30 11.83 13.77
N ASP A 228 -7.42 12.06 14.74
CA ASP A 228 -7.13 11.10 15.79
C ASP A 228 -6.90 11.81 17.14
N ASP A 229 -7.95 11.83 17.98
CA ASP A 229 -7.94 12.45 19.31
C ASP A 229 -7.38 11.54 20.41
N ARG A 230 -6.74 10.40 20.06
CA ARG A 230 -6.16 9.47 21.03
C ARG A 230 -4.90 10.03 21.71
N ALA A 231 -4.52 9.40 22.82
CA ALA A 231 -3.32 9.78 23.56
C ALA A 231 -2.04 9.60 22.74
N GLU A 232 -1.97 8.53 21.94
CA GLU A 232 -0.94 8.31 20.93
C GLU A 232 -1.57 8.50 19.55
N HIS A 233 -1.11 9.52 18.83
CA HIS A 233 -1.59 9.83 17.49
C HIS A 233 -1.08 8.78 16.48
N LEU A 234 -1.83 8.45 15.43
CA LEU A 234 -1.43 7.47 14.41
C LEU A 234 -0.06 7.80 13.79
N LEU A 235 0.23 9.08 13.58
CA LEU A 235 1.52 9.57 13.09
C LEU A 235 2.69 9.22 14.03
N GLU A 236 2.47 9.24 15.34
CA GLU A 236 3.47 8.82 16.32
C GLU A 236 3.68 7.30 16.23
N ALA A 237 2.59 6.52 16.18
CA ALA A 237 2.68 5.07 16.00
C ALA A 237 3.37 4.66 14.68
N LEU A 238 3.15 5.39 13.58
CA LEU A 238 3.84 5.19 12.30
C LEU A 238 5.33 5.52 12.40
N ALA A 239 5.71 6.56 13.14
CA ALA A 239 7.11 6.90 13.37
C ALA A 239 7.80 5.82 14.21
N THR A 240 7.18 5.38 15.31
CA THR A 240 7.70 4.28 16.13
C THR A 240 7.85 2.99 15.34
N LEU A 241 6.86 2.65 14.50
CA LEU A 241 6.94 1.51 13.60
C LEU A 241 8.16 1.59 12.66
N ALA A 242 8.41 2.76 12.06
CA ALA A 242 9.55 2.95 11.17
C ALA A 242 10.89 2.82 11.92
N ASP A 243 10.98 3.39 13.13
CA ASP A 243 12.16 3.25 13.99
C ASP A 243 12.42 1.77 14.35
N GLU A 244 11.39 1.03 14.78
CA GLU A 244 11.48 -0.41 15.09
C GLU A 244 11.95 -1.28 13.91
N ILE A 245 11.54 -0.93 12.69
CA ILE A 245 11.97 -1.63 11.48
C ILE A 245 13.43 -1.30 11.16
N SER A 246 13.85 -0.04 11.35
CA SER A 246 15.23 0.40 11.07
C SER A 246 16.28 -0.21 12.00
N GLU A 247 15.88 -0.73 13.16
CA GLU A 247 16.76 -1.37 14.15
C GLU A 247 16.99 -2.87 13.91
N GLN A 248 16.26 -3.49 12.97
CA GLN A 248 16.32 -4.92 12.64
C GLN A 248 17.39 -5.22 11.58
#